data_AF-A0A3B9C394-F1
#
_entry.id   AF-A0A3B9C394-F1
#
_cell.length_a   1.000
_cell.length_b   1.000
_cell.length_c   1.000
_cell.angle_alpha   90.00
_cell.angle_beta   90.00
_cell.angle_gamma   90.00
#
_symmetry.space_group_name_H-M   'P 1'
#
loop_
_entity.id
_entity.type
_entity.pdbx_description
1 polymer ?
#
loop_
_entity_poly.entity_id
_entity_poly.type
_entity_poly.pdbx_seq_one_letter_code
_entity_poly.pdbx_strand_id
1 'polypeptide(L)'
;MNENMMLFASGMYQQQGKANELLLGAAAGFIMNPNHEDDVANSVFYLGAWYRYGDAIAPYIGFEWAKAKLGVSYDVNLSGFTPATKGNGALEVSLIYNGCIIRNETRTYNFACPRF
;
A
#
# COMPACT_ATOMS: atom_id res chain seq x y z
N MET A 1 23.33 1.75 1.25
CA MET A 1 21.92 1.29 1.17
C MET A 1 21.85 0.32 0.00
N ASN A 2 21.19 -0.83 0.16
CA ASN A 2 21.10 -1.85 -0.88
C ASN A 2 20.13 -1.36 -1.97
N GLU A 3 20.49 -1.46 -3.25
CA GLU A 3 19.70 -0.91 -4.37
C GLU A 3 18.34 -1.62 -4.56
N ASN A 4 18.18 -2.79 -3.93
CA ASN A 4 16.99 -3.64 -4.03
C ASN A 4 16.00 -3.46 -2.87
N MET A 5 16.16 -2.42 -2.05
CA MET A 5 15.30 -2.19 -0.87
C MET A 5 14.70 -0.78 -0.87
N MET A 6 13.38 -0.73 -0.76
CA MET A 6 12.59 0.49 -0.60
C MET A 6 12.07 0.57 0.83
N LEU A 7 12.02 1.77 1.40
CA LEU A 7 11.47 2.01 2.72
C LEU A 7 10.36 3.05 2.63
N PHE A 8 9.24 2.74 3.26
CA PHE A 8 8.05 3.59 3.34
C PHE A 8 7.76 3.84 4.81
N ALA A 9 7.47 5.08 5.14
CA ALA A 9 6.98 5.47 6.46
C ALA A 9 5.74 6.33 6.26
N SER A 10 4.74 6.13 7.12
CA SER A 10 3.47 6.84 7.05
C SER A 10 2.96 7.14 8.45
N GLY A 11 2.38 8.31 8.63
CA GLY A 11 1.72 8.71 9.85
C GLY A 11 0.44 9.46 9.55
N MET A 12 -0.60 9.22 10.33
CA MET A 12 -1.91 9.83 10.20
C MET A 12 -2.45 10.20 11.57
N TYR A 13 -2.94 11.42 11.71
CA TYR A 13 -3.65 11.89 12.89
C TYR A 13 -5.05 12.34 12.47
N GLN A 14 -6.08 11.83 13.13
CA GLN A 14 -7.47 12.16 12.87
C GLN A 14 -8.16 12.53 14.17
N GLN A 15 -9.01 13.56 14.11
CA GLN A 15 -9.82 13.99 15.24
C GLN A 15 -11.26 14.17 14.80
N GLN A 16 -12.17 13.45 15.45
CA GLN A 16 -13.61 13.56 15.22
C GLN A 16 -14.30 13.86 16.55
N GLY A 17 -14.72 15.12 16.74
CA GLY A 17 -15.27 15.60 18.00
C GLY A 17 -14.26 15.43 19.16
N LYS A 18 -14.61 14.62 20.15
CA LYS A 18 -13.74 14.29 21.30
C LYS A 18 -12.85 13.07 21.06
N ALA A 19 -13.07 12.30 19.99
CA ALA A 19 -12.26 11.15 19.66
C ALA A 19 -11.02 11.58 18.86
N ASN A 20 -9.85 11.10 19.24
CA ASN A 20 -8.60 11.28 18.53
C ASN A 20 -7.99 9.91 18.20
N GLU A 21 -7.52 9.78 16.96
CA GLU A 21 -6.85 8.58 16.47
C GLU A 21 -5.49 8.99 15.89
N LEU A 22 -4.44 8.28 16.32
CA LEU A 22 -3.10 8.42 15.80
C LEU A 22 -2.65 7.07 15.27
N LEU A 23 -2.29 7.03 13.98
CA LEU A 23 -1.79 5.86 13.28
C LEU A 23 -0.36 6.14 12.81
N LEU A 24 0.58 5.28 13.16
CA LEU A 24 1.98 5.38 12.72
C LEU A 24 2.43 4.04 12.18
N GLY A 25 3.09 4.00 11.02
CA GLY A 25 3.53 2.75 10.44
C GLY A 25 4.66 2.90 9.44
N ALA A 26 5.25 1.76 9.11
CA ALA A 26 6.30 1.68 8.11
C ALA A 26 6.21 0.35 7.36
N ALA A 27 6.71 0.34 6.13
CA ALA A 27 6.83 -0.83 5.30
C ALA A 27 8.18 -0.85 4.57
N ALA A 28 8.79 -2.01 4.47
CA ALA A 28 9.94 -2.28 3.62
C ALA A 28 9.48 -3.03 2.37
N GLY A 29 9.91 -2.56 1.20
CA GLY A 29 9.73 -3.23 -0.07
C GLY A 29 11.05 -3.88 -0.52
N PHE A 30 11.01 -5.15 -0.88
CA PHE A 30 12.13 -5.90 -1.43
C PHE A 30 11.89 -6.16 -2.90
N ILE A 31 12.76 -5.63 -3.74
CA ILE A 31 12.71 -5.83 -5.20
C ILE A 31 13.30 -7.21 -5.48
N MET A 32 12.46 -8.11 -6.00
CA MET A 32 12.85 -9.51 -6.22
C MET A 32 13.44 -9.77 -7.61
N ASN A 33 13.21 -8.87 -8.57
CA ASN A 33 13.78 -8.96 -9.92
C ASN A 33 14.64 -7.72 -10.23
N PRO A 34 15.96 -7.76 -9.95
CA PRO A 34 16.86 -6.64 -10.20
C PRO A 34 17.39 -6.55 -11.65
N ASN A 35 17.16 -7.58 -12.48
CA ASN A 35 17.85 -7.72 -13.78
C ASN A 35 16.99 -7.35 -15.00
N HIS A 36 15.86 -6.62 -14.82
CA HIS A 36 14.99 -6.08 -15.89
C HIS A 36 15.25 -6.67 -17.28
N GLU A 37 14.95 -7.95 -17.47
CA GLU A 37 14.72 -8.47 -18.81
C GLU A 37 13.38 -7.84 -19.22
N ASP A 38 13.38 -7.02 -20.26
CA ASP A 38 12.34 -6.03 -20.65
C ASP A 38 10.88 -6.56 -20.70
N ASP A 39 10.66 -7.88 -20.55
CA ASP A 39 9.37 -8.56 -20.53
C ASP A 39 8.90 -9.06 -19.14
N VAL A 40 9.74 -9.07 -18.10
CA VAL A 40 9.38 -9.59 -16.77
C VAL A 40 9.08 -8.45 -15.81
N ALA A 41 7.79 -8.16 -15.72
CA ALA A 41 7.17 -7.32 -14.70
C ALA A 41 7.90 -7.29 -13.34
N ASN A 42 8.29 -6.09 -12.91
CA ASN A 42 8.86 -5.85 -11.58
C ASN A 42 7.97 -6.48 -10.50
N SER A 43 8.59 -7.35 -9.70
CA SER A 43 7.94 -7.99 -8.58
C SER A 43 8.53 -7.46 -7.28
N VAL A 44 7.68 -6.85 -6.46
CA VAL A 44 8.09 -6.24 -5.19
C VAL A 44 7.29 -6.87 -4.06
N PHE A 45 8.02 -7.37 -3.06
CA PHE A 45 7.43 -7.89 -1.84
C PHE A 45 7.49 -6.84 -0.73
N TYR A 46 6.36 -6.54 -0.11
CA TYR A 46 6.24 -5.56 0.95
C TYR A 46 5.97 -6.25 2.30
N LEU A 47 6.70 -5.83 3.32
CA LEU A 47 6.44 -6.16 4.71
C LEU A 47 6.38 -4.88 5.52
N GLY A 48 5.31 -4.69 6.27
CA GLY A 48 5.16 -3.53 7.12
C GLY A 48 4.28 -3.78 8.32
N ALA A 49 4.15 -2.76 9.14
CA ALA A 49 3.17 -2.74 10.21
C ALA A 49 2.74 -1.30 10.49
N TRP A 50 1.48 -1.14 10.86
CA TRP A 50 0.91 0.09 11.35
C TRP A 50 0.46 -0.09 12.80
N TYR A 51 0.66 0.92 13.61
CA TYR A 51 0.27 0.98 14.99
C TYR A 51 -0.76 2.09 15.17
N ARG A 52 -1.97 1.70 15.58
CA ARG A 52 -3.02 2.62 16.01
C ARG A 52 -2.90 2.82 17.51
N TYR A 53 -2.50 4.03 17.90
CA TYR A 53 -2.16 4.37 19.27
C TYR A 53 -3.31 4.05 20.23
N GLY A 54 -3.07 3.14 21.16
CA GLY A 54 -4.03 2.75 22.20
C GLY A 54 -5.13 1.79 21.75
N ASP A 55 -5.09 1.25 20.52
CA ASP A 55 -6.12 0.36 19.99
C ASP A 55 -5.56 -0.96 19.44
N ALA A 56 -4.80 -0.92 18.35
CA ALA A 56 -4.39 -2.12 17.59
C ALA A 56 -3.04 -1.98 16.86
N ILE A 57 -2.42 -3.11 16.55
CA ILE A 57 -1.31 -3.22 15.58
C ILE A 57 -1.82 -3.99 14.36
N ALA A 58 -1.55 -3.49 13.17
CA ALA A 58 -1.87 -4.09 11.90
C ALA A 58 -0.57 -4.45 11.15
N PRO A 59 -0.08 -5.71 11.19
CA PRO A 59 0.93 -6.17 10.27
C PRO A 59 0.36 -6.20 8.85
N TYR A 60 1.22 -5.88 7.89
CA TYR A 60 0.89 -5.76 6.48
C TYR A 60 1.87 -6.58 5.66
N ILE A 61 1.33 -7.41 4.77
CA ILE A 61 2.09 -8.08 3.73
C ILE A 61 1.53 -7.66 2.38
N GLY A 62 2.41 -7.37 1.42
CA GLY A 62 1.99 -6.97 0.09
C GLY A 62 2.84 -7.63 -0.98
N PHE A 63 2.22 -7.93 -2.11
CA PHE A 63 2.91 -8.41 -3.28
C PHE A 63 2.44 -7.61 -4.49
N GLU A 64 3.39 -6.98 -5.17
CA GLU A 64 3.15 -6.21 -6.38
C GLU A 64 3.83 -6.92 -7.54
N TRP A 65 3.08 -7.08 -8.63
CA TRP A 65 3.55 -7.63 -9.88
C TRP A 65 3.04 -6.76 -11.02
N ALA A 66 3.95 -6.28 -11.86
CA ALA A 66 3.64 -5.42 -12.99
C ALA A 66 2.90 -4.13 -12.57
N LYS A 67 1.57 -4.13 -12.73
CA LYS A 67 0.66 -3.02 -12.47
C LYS A 67 -0.31 -3.34 -11.33
N ALA A 68 -0.36 -4.58 -10.88
CA ALA A 68 -1.27 -5.02 -9.83
C ALA A 68 -0.51 -5.18 -8.52
N LYS A 69 -1.17 -4.86 -7.41
CA LYS A 69 -0.68 -5.05 -6.06
C LYS A 69 -1.78 -5.64 -5.21
N LEU A 70 -1.50 -6.80 -4.61
CA LEU A 70 -2.32 -7.34 -3.54
C LEU A 70 -1.67 -7.01 -2.21
N GLY A 71 -2.48 -6.69 -1.21
CA GLY A 71 -2.05 -6.54 0.16
C GLY A 71 -3.01 -7.25 1.10
N VAL A 72 -2.48 -7.82 2.17
CA VAL A 72 -3.25 -8.41 3.26
C VAL A 72 -2.77 -7.75 4.55
N SER A 73 -3.72 -7.29 5.36
CA SER A 73 -3.49 -6.77 6.70
C SER A 73 -4.35 -7.51 7.71
N TYR A 74 -3.88 -7.56 8.97
CA TYR A 74 -4.63 -8.19 10.04
C TYR A 74 -4.58 -7.36 11.32
N ASP A 75 -5.67 -6.71 11.66
CA ASP A 75 -5.71 -5.89 12.87
C ASP A 75 -5.66 -6.77 14.11
N VAL A 76 -4.64 -6.58 14.95
CA VAL A 76 -4.48 -7.25 16.26
C VAL A 76 -4.77 -6.22 17.34
N ASN A 77 -5.88 -6.38 18.05
CA ASN A 77 -6.28 -5.43 19.10
C ASN A 77 -5.40 -5.62 20.35
N LEU A 78 -4.80 -4.53 20.82
CA LEU A 78 -3.96 -4.47 22.01
C LEU A 78 -4.69 -3.88 23.23
N SER A 79 -5.79 -3.18 23.01
CA SER A 79 -6.58 -2.53 24.08
C SER A 79 -7.41 -3.54 24.91
N GLY A 80 -7.99 -3.07 26.02
CA GLY A 80 -8.76 -3.84 27.01
C GLY A 80 -10.02 -4.57 26.50
N PHE A 81 -10.22 -4.63 25.18
CA PHE A 81 -11.14 -5.56 24.51
C PHE A 81 -10.57 -6.98 24.33
N THR A 82 -9.31 -7.23 24.73
CA THR A 82 -8.69 -8.56 24.74
C THR A 82 -9.55 -9.66 25.40
N PRO A 83 -10.29 -9.42 26.51
CA PRO A 83 -11.14 -10.44 27.12
C PRO A 83 -12.42 -10.73 26.32
N ALA A 84 -12.89 -9.80 25.49
CA ALA A 84 -14.15 -9.90 24.76
C ALA A 84 -13.99 -10.46 23.34
N THR A 85 -12.88 -10.17 22.66
CA THR A 85 -12.61 -10.64 21.28
C THR A 85 -11.49 -11.69 21.19
N LYS A 86 -10.84 -12.05 22.31
CA LYS A 86 -9.60 -12.85 22.35
C LYS A 86 -8.43 -12.25 21.56
N GLY A 87 -8.44 -10.92 21.34
CA GLY A 87 -7.43 -10.26 20.50
C GLY A 87 -7.61 -10.50 18.99
N ASN A 88 -8.70 -11.14 18.57
CA ASN A 88 -9.05 -11.24 17.15
C ASN A 88 -9.54 -9.88 16.65
N GLY A 89 -8.84 -9.29 15.69
CA GLY A 89 -9.39 -8.21 14.88
C GLY A 89 -9.80 -8.71 13.49
N ALA A 90 -9.75 -7.81 12.50
CA ALA A 90 -10.26 -8.04 11.16
C ALA A 90 -9.15 -8.43 10.19
N LEU A 91 -9.42 -9.45 9.36
CA LEU A 91 -8.62 -9.73 8.17
C LEU A 91 -9.08 -8.81 7.04
N GLU A 92 -8.15 -8.06 6.49
CA GLU A 92 -8.40 -7.14 5.39
C GLU A 92 -7.58 -7.53 4.17
N VAL A 93 -8.20 -7.44 2.99
CA VAL A 93 -7.57 -7.72 1.70
C VAL A 93 -7.72 -6.50 0.81
N SER A 94 -6.62 -6.04 0.23
CA SER A 94 -6.55 -4.89 -0.65
C SER A 94 -6.05 -5.33 -2.03
N LEU A 95 -6.68 -4.81 -3.08
CA LEU A 95 -6.25 -4.98 -4.47
C LEU A 95 -6.14 -3.59 -5.10
N ILE A 96 -4.95 -3.27 -5.60
CA ILE A 96 -4.63 -2.01 -6.26
C ILE A 96 -4.18 -2.33 -7.68
N TYR A 97 -4.72 -1.62 -8.67
CA TYR A 97 -4.28 -1.72 -10.05
C TYR A 97 -3.88 -0.33 -10.55
N ASN A 98 -2.60 -0.16 -10.87
CA ASN A 98 -2.01 1.06 -11.37
C ASN A 98 -2.06 1.08 -12.91
N GLY A 99 -3.12 1.66 -13.47
CA GLY A 99 -3.24 1.82 -14.92
C GLY A 99 -4.60 2.37 -15.36
N CYS A 100 -4.74 2.61 -16.66
CA CYS A 100 -6.01 3.01 -17.24
C CYS A 100 -6.94 1.80 -17.36
N ILE A 101 -7.99 1.76 -16.53
CA ILE A 101 -9.05 0.74 -16.60
C ILE A 101 -9.90 0.94 -17.86
N ILE A 102 -10.21 2.20 -18.18
CA ILE A 102 -10.90 2.61 -19.40
C ILE A 102 -9.91 3.40 -20.23
N ARG A 103 -9.41 2.79 -21.31
CA ARG A 103 -8.57 3.46 -22.29
C ARG A 103 -9.48 4.32 -23.17
N ASN A 104 -9.72 5.56 -22.76
CA ASN A 104 -10.30 6.54 -23.67
C ASN A 104 -9.16 6.96 -24.60
N GLU A 105 -9.16 6.46 -25.84
CA GLU A 105 -8.31 7.03 -26.89
C GLU A 105 -8.78 8.46 -27.12
N THR A 106 -8.21 9.42 -26.41
CA THR A 106 -8.31 10.81 -26.80
C THR A 106 -7.70 10.89 -28.20
N ARG A 107 -8.57 10.98 -29.20
CA ARG A 107 -8.24 11.20 -30.60
C ARG A 107 -7.04 12.14 -30.68
N THR A 108 -5.98 11.69 -31.36
CA THR A 108 -4.88 12.55 -31.78
C THR A 108 -5.48 13.78 -32.48
N TYR A 109 -5.53 14.90 -31.77
CA TYR A 109 -5.88 16.17 -32.40
C TYR A 109 -4.65 16.56 -33.21
N ASN A 110 -4.72 16.34 -34.52
CA ASN A 110 -3.76 16.87 -35.49
C ASN A 110 -3.91 18.39 -35.52
N PHE A 111 -3.39 19.09 -34.52
CA PHE A 111 -3.03 20.49 -34.68
C PHE A 111 -1.77 20.52 -35.54
N ALA A 112 -1.97 20.43 -36.87
CA ALA A 112 -0.97 20.88 -37.82
C ALA A 112 -0.78 22.38 -37.58
N CYS A 113 0.23 22.74 -36.79
CA CYS A 113 0.59 24.13 -36.59
C CYS A 113 1.16 24.65 -37.91
N PRO A 114 0.55 25.65 -38.57
CA PRO A 114 1.10 26.20 -39.79
C PRO A 114 2.45 26.84 -39.46
N ARG A 115 3.51 26.39 -40.14
CA ARG A 115 4.79 27.08 -40.13
C ARG A 115 4.70 28.22 -41.15
N PHE A 116 4.80 29.44 -40.66
CA PHE A 116 5.09 30.62 -41.48
C PHE A 116 6.60 30.74 -41.66
#